data_AF-A0A838MHY1-F1
#
_entry.id   AF-A0A838MHY1-F1
#
_cell.length_a   1.000
_cell.length_b   1.000
_cell.length_c   1.000
_cell.angle_alpha   90.00
_cell.angle_beta   90.00
_cell.angle_gamma   90.00
#
_symmetry.space_group_name_H-M   'P 1'
#
loop_
_entity.id
_entity.type
_entity.pdbx_description
1 polymer ?
#
loop_
_entity_poly.entity_id
_entity_poly.type
_entity_poly.pdbx_seq_one_letter_code
_entity_poly.pdbx_strand_id
1 'polypeptide(L)'
;MNKNKIILKKLEKFLQNHSEFKEEYEIVYLLAEIRKIIENDKTKYETLRFYCCWVLHSRLSYNSKAKFLSGKFDKFIDFAKSKKEIQRDLINGQKDFFKLNDLNFELNEFLKNYKLPMDFLEGNKWYKFCKLFLENIMECQIDFNLNTKSCRISKFSVEKASQDYYYLFYLSNGVRIPKIGIKFKKFIKK
;
A
#
# COMPACT_ATOMS: atom_id res chain seq x y z
N MET A 1 26.07 18.19 9.05
CA MET A 1 25.54 17.64 7.77
C MET A 1 24.06 17.28 7.98
N ASN A 2 23.13 17.79 7.17
CA ASN A 2 21.69 17.55 7.35
C ASN A 2 21.38 16.04 7.28
N LYS A 3 20.76 15.44 8.32
CA LYS A 3 20.48 13.99 8.41
C LYS A 3 19.75 13.46 7.17
N ASN A 4 18.86 14.24 6.58
CA ASN A 4 18.14 13.87 5.36
C ASN A 4 19.07 13.72 4.15
N LYS A 5 20.15 14.50 4.06
CA LYS A 5 21.14 14.36 2.97
C LYS A 5 21.91 13.03 3.07
N ILE A 6 22.16 12.53 4.28
CA ILE A 6 22.82 11.22 4.47
C ILE A 6 21.89 10.10 4.01
N ILE A 7 20.63 10.15 4.44
CA ILE A 7 19.61 9.15 4.08
C ILE A 7 19.38 9.14 2.56
N LEU A 8 19.27 10.31 1.93
CA LEU A 8 19.14 10.43 0.47
C LEU A 8 20.31 9.79 -0.28
N LYS A 9 21.56 10.02 0.16
CA LYS A 9 22.73 9.37 -0.46
C LYS A 9 22.71 7.85 -0.32
N LYS A 10 22.27 7.33 0.83
CA LYS A 10 22.12 5.88 1.05
C LYS A 10 21.04 5.30 0.15
N LEU A 11 19.92 5.99 0.03
CA LEU A 11 18.80 5.60 -0.81
C LEU A 11 19.18 5.64 -2.29
N GLU A 12 19.87 6.68 -2.74
CA GLU A 12 20.40 6.81 -4.11
C GLU A 12 21.34 5.66 -4.44
N LYS A 13 22.36 5.40 -3.60
CA LYS A 13 23.29 4.28 -3.80
C LYS A 13 22.55 2.93 -3.84
N PHE A 14 21.55 2.75 -2.98
CA PHE A 14 20.73 1.55 -2.97
C PHE A 14 19.99 1.39 -4.31
N LEU A 15 19.29 2.43 -4.78
CA LEU A 15 18.55 2.38 -6.04
C LEU A 15 19.45 2.23 -7.28
N GLN A 16 20.66 2.78 -7.28
CA GLN A 16 21.65 2.57 -8.35
C GLN A 16 22.09 1.11 -8.45
N ASN A 17 22.13 0.39 -7.32
CA ASN A 17 22.51 -1.03 -7.28
C ASN A 17 21.33 -1.98 -7.51
N HIS A 18 20.09 -1.48 -7.53
CA HIS A 18 18.86 -2.28 -7.63
C HIS A 18 17.96 -1.75 -8.75
N SER A 19 18.31 -2.08 -9.98
CA SER A 19 17.47 -1.78 -11.16
C SER A 19 16.19 -2.62 -11.22
N GLU A 20 16.11 -3.70 -10.42
CA GLU A 20 14.95 -4.53 -10.13
C GLU A 20 15.11 -5.13 -8.71
N PHE A 21 14.02 -5.21 -7.95
CA PHE A 21 13.99 -5.89 -6.65
C PHE A 21 13.80 -7.40 -6.80
N LYS A 22 14.44 -8.16 -5.93
CA LYS A 22 14.45 -9.63 -5.89
C LYS A 22 13.94 -10.17 -4.56
N GLU A 23 14.15 -9.44 -3.46
CA GLU A 23 13.93 -9.92 -2.10
C GLU A 23 13.01 -8.98 -1.30
N GLU A 24 12.30 -9.54 -0.33
CA GLU A 24 11.34 -8.79 0.49
C GLU A 24 12.00 -7.66 1.29
N TYR A 25 13.19 -7.92 1.85
CA TYR A 25 13.92 -6.94 2.67
C TYR A 25 14.32 -5.67 1.88
N GLU A 26 14.44 -5.77 0.56
CA GLU A 26 14.80 -4.63 -0.29
C GLU A 26 13.64 -3.62 -0.34
N ILE A 27 12.40 -4.12 -0.37
CA ILE A 27 11.20 -3.29 -0.32
C ILE A 27 11.07 -2.62 1.05
N VAL A 28 11.33 -3.38 2.12
CA VAL A 28 11.32 -2.87 3.49
C VAL A 28 12.36 -1.75 3.64
N TYR A 29 13.59 -1.99 3.19
CA TYR A 29 14.67 -1.00 3.24
C TYR A 29 14.30 0.27 2.46
N LEU A 30 13.82 0.13 1.23
CA LEU A 30 13.38 1.26 0.40
C LEU A 30 12.34 2.11 1.15
N LEU A 31 11.25 1.47 1.59
CA LEU A 31 10.14 2.17 2.22
C LEU A 31 10.50 2.73 3.61
N ALA A 32 11.45 2.12 4.32
CA ALA A 32 12.00 2.64 5.56
C ALA A 32 12.80 3.93 5.35
N GLU A 33 13.71 3.97 4.37
CA GLU A 33 14.50 5.17 4.09
C GLU A 33 13.61 6.31 3.55
N ILE A 34 12.65 6.00 2.69
CA ILE A 34 11.66 6.99 2.21
C ILE A 34 10.86 7.57 3.38
N ARG A 35 10.35 6.73 4.30
CA ARG A 35 9.60 7.19 5.47
C ARG A 35 10.37 8.21 6.31
N LYS A 36 11.67 7.99 6.51
CA LYS A 36 12.53 8.90 7.27
C LYS A 36 12.65 10.27 6.58
N ILE A 37 12.68 10.30 5.26
CA ILE A 37 12.76 11.54 4.48
C ILE A 37 11.44 12.31 4.57
N ILE A 38 10.30 11.64 4.39
CA ILE A 38 8.97 12.28 4.34
C ILE A 38 8.32 12.48 5.72
N GLU A 39 9.02 12.16 6.81
CA GLU A 39 8.47 12.21 8.18
C GLU A 39 7.91 13.60 8.55
N ASN A 40 8.55 14.66 8.05
CA ASN A 40 8.17 16.05 8.29
C ASN A 40 7.17 16.60 7.25
N ASP A 41 7.09 16.03 6.05
CA ASP A 41 6.20 16.45 4.95
C ASP A 41 4.89 15.65 4.95
N LYS A 42 4.13 15.77 6.04
CA LYS A 42 2.97 14.90 6.32
C LYS A 42 1.85 14.97 5.28
N THR A 43 1.71 16.09 4.57
CA THR A 43 0.59 16.33 3.64
C THR A 43 0.93 16.05 2.18
N LYS A 44 2.23 16.04 1.81
CA LYS A 44 2.64 15.92 0.41
C LYS A 44 2.61 14.47 -0.11
N TYR A 45 2.85 13.50 0.77
CA TYR A 45 3.01 12.08 0.41
C TYR A 45 2.18 11.18 1.34
N GLU A 46 0.90 11.50 1.53
CA GLU A 46 0.05 10.80 2.50
C GLU A 46 -0.13 9.31 2.15
N THR A 47 -0.32 9.00 0.85
CA THR A 47 -0.47 7.61 0.40
C THR A 47 0.82 6.83 0.54
N LEU A 48 1.94 7.37 0.06
CA LEU A 48 3.25 6.75 0.19
C LEU A 48 3.60 6.52 1.67
N ARG A 49 3.33 7.51 2.52
CA ARG A 49 3.52 7.38 3.98
C ARG A 49 2.68 6.26 4.57
N PHE A 50 1.43 6.09 4.13
CA PHE A 50 0.59 4.97 4.55
C PHE A 50 1.25 3.63 4.20
N TYR A 51 1.69 3.43 2.96
CA TYR A 51 2.34 2.19 2.51
C TYR A 51 3.69 1.94 3.20
N CYS A 52 4.51 2.98 3.38
CA CYS A 52 5.75 2.86 4.16
C CYS A 52 5.50 2.45 5.61
N CYS A 53 4.38 2.89 6.17
CA CYS A 53 3.99 2.47 7.50
C CYS A 53 3.51 1.03 7.51
N TRP A 54 2.73 0.62 6.52
CA TRP A 54 2.17 -0.72 6.48
C TRP A 54 3.24 -1.82 6.50
N VAL A 55 4.29 -1.66 5.69
CA VAL A 55 5.38 -2.64 5.63
C VAL A 55 6.22 -2.73 6.93
N LEU A 56 6.20 -1.69 7.77
CA LEU A 56 7.06 -1.58 8.95
C LEU A 56 6.37 -1.93 10.27
N HIS A 57 5.08 -2.27 10.23
CA HIS A 57 4.30 -2.52 11.44
C HIS A 57 3.57 -3.85 11.31
N SER A 58 3.86 -4.77 12.24
CA SER A 58 3.13 -6.06 12.36
C SER A 58 1.63 -5.89 12.59
N ARG A 59 1.21 -4.72 13.09
CA ARG A 59 -0.20 -4.34 13.21
C ARG A 59 -0.36 -2.83 13.07
N LEU A 60 -1.26 -2.40 12.18
CA LEU A 60 -1.64 -0.99 12.06
C LEU A 60 -2.91 -0.73 12.87
N SER A 61 -2.75 -0.27 14.12
CA SER A 61 -3.86 0.11 15.02
C SER A 61 -3.95 1.61 15.30
N TYR A 62 -3.08 2.43 14.68
CA TYR A 62 -2.99 3.86 14.99
C TYR A 62 -4.08 4.66 14.26
N ASN A 63 -4.84 5.47 15.01
CA ASN A 63 -6.02 6.21 14.56
C ASN A 63 -5.86 6.95 13.23
N SER A 64 -4.70 7.55 12.94
CA SER A 64 -4.51 8.32 11.70
C SER A 64 -4.45 7.46 10.43
N LYS A 65 -3.89 6.25 10.50
CA LYS A 65 -3.78 5.35 9.33
C LYS A 65 -5.09 4.60 9.09
N ALA A 66 -5.76 4.20 10.17
CA ALA A 66 -7.13 3.70 10.10
C ALA A 66 -8.08 4.77 9.52
N LYS A 67 -7.92 6.04 9.94
CA LYS A 67 -8.70 7.17 9.40
C LYS A 67 -8.46 7.41 7.90
N PHE A 68 -7.21 7.28 7.43
CA PHE A 68 -6.88 7.38 5.99
C PHE A 68 -7.68 6.34 5.18
N LEU A 69 -7.63 5.07 5.57
CA LEU A 69 -8.36 4.01 4.86
C LEU A 69 -9.88 4.11 5.04
N SER A 70 -10.36 4.47 6.22
CA SER A 70 -11.78 4.74 6.50
C SER A 70 -12.32 5.83 5.57
N GLY A 71 -11.64 6.97 5.47
CA GLY A 71 -12.02 8.04 4.54
C GLY A 71 -11.99 7.62 3.07
N LYS A 72 -11.17 6.61 2.73
CA LYS A 72 -11.05 6.06 1.38
C LYS A 72 -12.17 5.07 1.05
N PHE A 73 -12.58 4.23 2.00
CA PHE A 73 -13.49 3.11 1.76
C PHE A 73 -14.93 3.31 2.25
N ASP A 74 -15.14 4.03 3.35
CA ASP A 74 -16.45 4.06 4.02
C ASP A 74 -17.57 4.62 3.13
N LYS A 75 -17.23 5.51 2.20
CA LYS A 75 -18.16 6.05 1.20
C LYS A 75 -18.72 5.01 0.22
N PHE A 76 -18.10 3.84 0.11
CA PHE A 76 -18.52 2.73 -0.75
C PHE A 76 -19.18 1.58 0.03
N ILE A 77 -19.31 1.71 1.36
CA ILE A 77 -19.89 0.67 2.20
C ILE A 77 -21.28 1.12 2.62
N ASP A 78 -22.32 0.56 2.01
CA ASP A 78 -23.70 0.77 2.42
C ASP A 78 -24.25 -0.52 3.01
N PHE A 79 -24.61 -0.50 4.30
CA PHE A 79 -25.08 -1.70 5.02
C PHE A 79 -26.46 -2.18 4.54
N ALA A 80 -27.20 -1.38 3.78
CA ALA A 80 -28.44 -1.82 3.14
C ALA A 80 -28.20 -2.68 1.89
N LYS A 81 -26.98 -2.62 1.31
CA LYS A 81 -26.63 -3.38 0.10
C LYS A 81 -26.15 -4.78 0.41
N SER A 82 -26.26 -5.67 -0.58
CA SER A 82 -25.66 -7.00 -0.48
C SER A 82 -24.13 -6.93 -0.48
N LYS A 83 -23.50 -7.97 0.06
CA LYS A 83 -22.02 -8.07 0.13
C LYS A 83 -21.34 -7.96 -1.24
N LYS A 84 -22.00 -8.46 -2.30
CA LYS A 84 -21.50 -8.40 -3.69
C LYS A 84 -21.60 -6.99 -4.27
N GLU A 85 -22.63 -6.24 -3.91
CA GLU A 85 -22.78 -4.85 -4.34
C GLU A 85 -21.74 -3.95 -3.66
N ILE A 86 -21.54 -4.10 -2.34
CA ILE A 86 -20.48 -3.39 -1.61
C ILE A 86 -19.10 -3.70 -2.21
N GLN A 87 -18.84 -4.98 -2.54
CA GLN A 87 -17.59 -5.37 -3.19
C GLN A 87 -17.40 -4.66 -4.54
N ARG A 88 -18.46 -4.59 -5.37
CA ARG A 88 -18.43 -3.93 -6.67
C ARG A 88 -18.16 -2.43 -6.52
N ASP A 89 -18.84 -1.78 -5.59
CA ASP A 89 -18.69 -0.35 -5.31
C ASP A 89 -17.26 -0.03 -4.83
N LEU A 90 -16.70 -0.86 -3.94
CA LEU A 90 -15.29 -0.76 -3.52
C LEU A 90 -14.34 -0.90 -4.72
N ILE A 91 -14.48 -1.95 -5.53
CA ILE A 91 -13.61 -2.20 -6.68
C ILE A 91 -13.65 -1.03 -7.67
N ASN A 92 -14.84 -0.53 -7.98
CA ASN A 92 -15.01 0.57 -8.93
C ASN A 92 -14.49 1.89 -8.36
N GLY A 93 -14.79 2.15 -7.09
CA GLY A 93 -14.44 3.38 -6.42
C GLY A 93 -12.96 3.50 -6.02
N GLN A 94 -12.28 2.37 -5.82
CA GLN A 94 -10.91 2.30 -5.29
C GLN A 94 -9.99 1.39 -6.11
N LYS A 95 -10.24 1.35 -7.43
CA LYS A 95 -9.45 0.57 -8.39
C LYS A 95 -7.96 0.85 -8.33
N ASP A 96 -7.58 2.12 -8.19
CA ASP A 96 -6.17 2.52 -8.18
C ASP A 96 -5.45 2.12 -6.89
N PHE A 97 -6.13 2.18 -5.75
CA PHE A 97 -5.63 1.60 -4.51
C PHE A 97 -5.41 0.09 -4.64
N PHE A 98 -6.40 -0.65 -5.13
CA PHE A 98 -6.30 -2.10 -5.25
C PHE A 98 -5.23 -2.57 -6.24
N LYS A 99 -4.85 -1.72 -7.20
CA LYS A 99 -3.77 -1.99 -8.15
C LYS A 99 -2.42 -1.40 -7.73
N LEU A 100 -2.36 -0.78 -6.55
CA LEU A 100 -1.19 -0.04 -6.06
C LEU A 100 -0.78 1.12 -7.00
N ASN A 101 -1.68 1.60 -7.86
CA ASN A 101 -1.41 2.73 -8.75
C ASN A 101 -1.20 4.02 -7.95
N ASP A 102 -1.96 4.22 -6.86
CA ASP A 102 -1.77 5.40 -6.00
C ASP A 102 -0.38 5.39 -5.33
N LEU A 103 0.10 4.20 -4.94
CA LEU A 103 1.46 4.04 -4.43
C LEU A 103 2.49 4.33 -5.52
N ASN A 104 2.32 3.75 -6.72
CA ASN A 104 3.21 3.99 -7.84
C ASN A 104 3.32 5.48 -8.14
N PHE A 105 2.18 6.19 -8.19
CA PHE A 105 2.12 7.61 -8.47
C PHE A 105 2.89 8.45 -7.45
N GLU A 106 2.59 8.34 -6.15
CA GLU A 106 3.29 9.15 -5.15
C GLU A 106 4.77 8.73 -5.00
N LEU A 107 5.09 7.45 -5.20
CA LEU A 107 6.49 6.99 -5.22
C LEU A 107 7.25 7.58 -6.41
N ASN A 108 6.63 7.65 -7.59
CA ASN A 108 7.21 8.28 -8.78
C ASN A 108 7.47 9.77 -8.54
N GLU A 109 6.48 10.50 -8.01
CA GLU A 109 6.61 11.91 -7.67
C GLU A 109 7.70 12.17 -6.63
N PHE A 110 7.79 11.31 -5.60
CA PHE A 110 8.86 11.37 -4.62
C PHE A 110 10.24 11.19 -5.29
N LEU A 111 10.44 10.15 -6.08
CA LEU A 111 11.73 9.86 -6.70
C LEU A 111 12.15 10.97 -7.68
N LYS A 112 11.21 11.50 -8.48
CA LYS A 112 11.45 12.65 -9.37
C LYS A 112 11.89 13.89 -8.60
N ASN A 113 11.18 14.23 -7.53
CA ASN A 113 11.48 15.40 -6.70
C ASN A 113 12.89 15.36 -6.10
N TYR A 114 13.37 14.16 -5.76
CA TYR A 114 14.71 13.94 -5.21
C TYR A 114 15.75 13.51 -6.27
N LYS A 115 15.37 13.46 -7.56
CA LYS A 115 16.21 13.03 -8.69
C LYS A 115 16.84 11.64 -8.49
N LEU A 116 16.08 10.71 -7.95
CA LEU A 116 16.51 9.34 -7.66
C LEU A 116 16.19 8.38 -8.82
N PRO A 117 16.93 7.26 -8.97
CA PRO A 117 16.61 6.24 -9.97
C PRO A 117 15.21 5.67 -9.78
N MET A 118 14.47 5.50 -10.89
CA MET A 118 13.05 5.12 -10.87
C MET A 118 12.68 3.98 -11.84
N ASP A 119 13.67 3.33 -12.47
CA ASP A 119 13.49 2.27 -13.47
C ASP A 119 12.64 1.08 -12.99
N PHE A 120 12.60 0.84 -11.67
CA PHE A 120 11.82 -0.24 -11.08
C PHE A 120 10.30 0.02 -11.10
N LEU A 121 9.87 1.26 -11.36
CA LEU A 121 8.45 1.64 -11.44
C LEU A 121 7.78 1.25 -12.77
N GLU A 122 8.53 0.66 -13.70
CA GLU A 122 8.05 0.37 -15.05
C GLU A 122 7.75 -1.13 -15.28
N GLY A 123 6.66 -1.39 -15.99
CA GLY A 123 6.32 -2.70 -16.55
C GLY A 123 6.40 -3.86 -15.55
N ASN A 124 7.18 -4.89 -15.88
CA ASN A 124 7.31 -6.09 -15.04
C ASN A 124 8.08 -5.85 -13.73
N LYS A 125 8.95 -4.83 -13.68
CA LYS A 125 9.70 -4.51 -12.46
C LYS A 125 8.75 -3.98 -11.39
N TRP A 126 7.78 -3.15 -11.79
CA TRP A 126 6.72 -2.69 -10.90
C TRP A 126 5.86 -3.85 -10.41
N TYR A 127 5.50 -4.77 -11.30
CA TYR A 127 4.75 -5.96 -10.89
C TYR A 127 5.51 -6.78 -9.85
N LYS A 128 6.82 -6.95 -10.02
CA LYS A 128 7.67 -7.65 -9.06
C LYS A 128 7.77 -6.90 -7.73
N PHE A 129 7.90 -5.57 -7.76
CA PHE A 129 7.80 -4.72 -6.57
C PHE A 129 6.48 -4.97 -5.82
N CYS A 130 5.35 -4.93 -6.53
CA CYS A 130 4.03 -5.17 -5.93
C CYS A 130 3.94 -6.55 -5.29
N LYS A 131 4.49 -7.58 -5.93
CA LYS A 131 4.52 -8.94 -5.39
C LYS A 131 5.28 -8.98 -4.07
N LEU A 132 6.53 -8.51 -4.05
CA LEU A 132 7.37 -8.48 -2.86
C LEU A 132 6.77 -7.61 -1.75
N PHE A 133 6.14 -6.49 -2.12
CA PHE A 133 5.41 -5.66 -1.16
C PHE A 133 4.24 -6.41 -0.52
N LEU A 134 3.43 -7.12 -1.31
CA LEU A 134 2.28 -7.86 -0.81
C LEU A 134 2.70 -9.00 0.13
N GLU A 135 3.78 -9.72 -0.18
CA GLU A 135 4.33 -10.76 0.71
C GLU A 135 4.67 -10.17 2.09
N ASN A 136 5.35 -9.01 2.14
CA ASN A 136 5.68 -8.35 3.40
C ASN A 136 4.44 -7.97 4.24
N ILE A 137 3.34 -7.57 3.60
CA ILE A 137 2.15 -7.08 4.33
C ILE A 137 1.09 -8.16 4.58
N MET A 138 1.27 -9.39 4.10
CA MET A 138 0.35 -10.50 4.37
C MET A 138 0.20 -10.79 5.86
N GLU A 139 1.29 -10.67 6.62
CA GLU A 139 1.29 -10.83 8.08
C GLU A 139 0.89 -9.56 8.83
N CYS A 140 0.83 -8.42 8.12
CA CYS A 140 0.59 -7.10 8.70
C CYS A 140 -0.88 -6.68 8.55
N GLN A 141 -1.76 -7.21 9.41
CA GLN A 141 -3.17 -6.83 9.39
C GLN A 141 -3.42 -5.39 9.86
N ILE A 142 -4.45 -4.75 9.29
CA ILE A 142 -4.94 -3.45 9.73
C ILE A 142 -6.25 -3.64 10.49
N ASP A 143 -6.24 -3.22 11.75
CA ASP A 143 -7.42 -3.25 12.60
C ASP A 143 -7.89 -1.83 12.85
N PHE A 144 -9.15 -1.60 12.50
CA PHE A 144 -9.82 -0.33 12.72
C PHE A 144 -10.42 -0.41 14.10
N ASN A 145 -9.85 0.35 15.04
CA ASN A 145 -10.26 0.31 16.43
C ASN A 145 -11.79 0.55 16.54
N LEU A 146 -12.51 -0.44 17.07
CA LEU A 146 -13.98 -0.44 17.19
C LEU A 146 -14.50 0.69 18.10
N ASN A 147 -13.62 1.32 18.89
CA ASN A 147 -13.98 2.45 19.75
C ASN A 147 -14.31 3.74 18.98
N THR A 148 -14.00 3.82 17.69
CA THR A 148 -14.48 4.90 16.83
C THR A 148 -15.70 4.44 16.06
N LYS A 149 -16.90 4.81 16.53
CA LYS A 149 -18.21 4.54 15.90
C LYS A 149 -18.33 4.97 14.41
N SER A 150 -17.33 5.65 13.86
CA SER A 150 -17.35 6.21 12.51
C SER A 150 -16.85 5.26 11.42
N CYS A 151 -16.07 4.22 11.74
CA CYS A 151 -15.49 3.36 10.70
C CYS A 151 -16.43 2.22 10.30
N ARG A 152 -16.66 2.05 8.99
CA ARG A 152 -17.50 0.96 8.46
C ARG A 152 -16.71 -0.33 8.23
N ILE A 153 -15.38 -0.27 8.28
CA ILE A 153 -14.47 -1.41 8.23
C ILE A 153 -13.97 -1.71 9.64
N SER A 154 -13.88 -2.98 10.02
CA SER A 154 -13.27 -3.44 11.26
C SER A 154 -11.87 -4.02 11.04
N LYS A 155 -11.67 -4.73 9.93
CA LYS A 155 -10.39 -5.37 9.60
C LYS A 155 -10.12 -5.38 8.10
N PHE A 156 -8.86 -5.17 7.75
CA PHE A 156 -8.34 -5.23 6.39
C PHE A 156 -7.01 -5.98 6.36
N SER A 157 -6.87 -6.94 5.45
CA SER A 157 -5.67 -7.77 5.32
C SER A 157 -5.46 -8.26 3.89
N VAL A 158 -4.27 -8.81 3.62
CA VAL A 158 -3.92 -9.47 2.37
C VAL A 158 -3.78 -10.96 2.62
N GLU A 159 -4.32 -11.79 1.74
CA GLU A 159 -4.05 -13.22 1.70
C GLU A 159 -3.50 -13.61 0.32
N LYS A 160 -2.74 -14.71 0.28
CA LYS A 160 -2.30 -15.35 -0.95
C LYS A 160 -2.95 -16.71 -1.06
N ALA A 161 -3.55 -17.00 -2.21
CA ALA A 161 -4.05 -18.32 -2.54
C ALA A 161 -3.43 -18.75 -3.88
N SER A 162 -2.66 -19.83 -3.84
CA SER A 162 -1.84 -20.29 -4.96
C SER A 162 -0.85 -19.21 -5.43
N GLN A 163 -1.08 -18.59 -6.59
CA GLN A 163 -0.23 -17.54 -7.17
C GLN A 163 -0.91 -16.17 -7.17
N ASP A 164 -2.15 -16.07 -6.65
CA ASP A 164 -2.93 -14.84 -6.63
C ASP A 164 -2.99 -14.25 -5.24
N TYR A 165 -3.04 -12.92 -5.17
CA TYR A 165 -3.24 -12.17 -3.94
C TYR A 165 -4.66 -11.63 -3.88
N TYR A 166 -5.17 -11.52 -2.67
CA TYR A 166 -6.52 -11.05 -2.42
C TYR A 166 -6.54 -10.08 -1.24
N TYR A 167 -7.31 -9.01 -1.38
CA TYR A 167 -7.69 -8.18 -0.26
C TYR A 167 -8.92 -8.74 0.44
N LEU A 168 -8.86 -8.73 1.77
CA LEU A 168 -9.91 -9.19 2.67
C LEU A 168 -10.45 -8.01 3.48
N PHE A 169 -11.77 -7.90 3.53
CA PHE A 169 -12.47 -6.88 4.29
C PHE A 169 -13.47 -7.51 5.26
N TYR A 170 -13.41 -7.07 6.51
CA TYR A 170 -14.47 -7.25 7.48
C TYR A 170 -15.08 -5.89 7.79
N LEU A 171 -16.40 -5.83 7.74
CA LEU A 171 -17.18 -4.66 8.10
C LEU A 171 -17.36 -4.57 9.62
N SER A 172 -17.71 -3.39 10.13
CA SER A 172 -17.94 -3.20 11.56
C SER A 172 -19.16 -3.95 12.11
N ASN A 173 -20.09 -4.37 11.25
CA ASN A 173 -21.21 -5.25 11.59
C ASN A 173 -20.85 -6.75 11.55
N GLY A 174 -19.57 -7.10 11.47
CA GLY A 174 -19.09 -8.50 11.41
C GLY A 174 -19.20 -9.16 10.04
N VAL A 175 -19.74 -8.48 9.04
CA VAL A 175 -19.87 -9.04 7.68
C VAL A 175 -18.51 -9.07 6.97
N ARG A 176 -18.10 -10.25 6.51
CA ARG A 176 -16.99 -10.41 5.56
C ARG A 176 -17.45 -10.15 4.13
N ILE A 177 -16.78 -9.22 3.43
CA ILE A 177 -16.99 -8.97 2.00
C ILE A 177 -16.27 -10.04 1.17
N PRO A 178 -16.80 -10.46 0.00
CA PRO A 178 -16.09 -11.37 -0.88
C PRO A 178 -14.71 -10.84 -1.26
N LYS A 179 -13.72 -11.74 -1.31
CA LYS A 179 -12.32 -11.41 -1.54
C LYS A 179 -12.12 -10.63 -2.85
N ILE A 180 -11.31 -9.58 -2.81
CA ILE A 180 -11.01 -8.74 -3.98
C ILE A 180 -9.67 -9.18 -4.55
N GLY A 181 -9.69 -9.83 -5.72
CA GLY A 181 -8.48 -10.34 -6.37
C GLY A 181 -7.60 -9.23 -6.91
N ILE A 182 -6.30 -9.31 -6.64
CA ILE A 182 -5.29 -8.36 -7.10
C ILE A 182 -4.77 -8.82 -8.45
N LYS A 183 -5.24 -8.19 -9.52
CA LYS A 183 -4.82 -8.49 -10.89
C LYS A 183 -3.81 -7.48 -11.38
N PHE A 184 -2.54 -7.86 -11.34
CA PHE A 184 -1.50 -7.16 -12.07
C PHE A 184 -1.37 -7.78 -13.47
N LYS A 185 -1.37 -6.96 -14.51
CA LYS A 185 -1.04 -7.46 -15.85
C LYS A 185 0.46 -7.67 -15.92
N LYS A 186 0.92 -8.91 -16.05
CA LYS A 186 2.29 -9.18 -16.48
C LYS A 186 2.42 -8.64 -17.91
N PHE A 187 3.36 -7.74 -18.14
CA PHE A 187 3.68 -7.29 -19.49
C PHE A 187 4.50 -8.38 -20.14
N ILE A 188 3.86 -9.21 -20.95
CA ILE A 188 4.57 -10.11 -21.86
C ILE A 188 5.14 -9.19 -22.95
N LYS A 189 6.47 -8.99 -22.98
CA LYS A 189 7.11 -8.40 -24.15
C LYS A 189 6.78 -9.34 -25.33
N LYS A 190 6.08 -8.81 -26.33
CA LYS A 190 6.03 -9.43 -27.65
C LYS A 190 7.40 -9.30 -28.31
#